data_AF-D1C0H9-F1
#
_entry.id   AF-D1C0H9-F1
#
_cell.length_a   1.000
_cell.length_b   1.000
_cell.length_c   1.000
_cell.angle_alpha   90.00
_cell.angle_beta   90.00
_cell.angle_gamma   90.00
#
_symmetry.space_group_name_H-M   'P 1'
#
loop_
_entity.id
_entity.type
_entity.pdbx_description
1 polymer ?
#
loop_
_entity_poly.entity_id
_entity_poly.type
_entity_poly.pdbx_seq_one_letter_code
_entity_poly.pdbx_strand_id
1 'polypeptide(L)'
;MTSVEPGFWTAVADVLAAVFLLLGAFLTFSAGVGVLRFTNLLARMHAVTKPQVLGLILLVSGVALRLRSPTAVTLLALVVVFQLLTSPVAAHMVGRAGIRTGKVRSEDLDVDDMSGPPR
;
A
#
# COMPACT_ATOMS: atom_id res chain seq x y z
N MET A 1 -28.55 -20.42 -19.61
CA MET A 1 -27.75 -19.38 -20.29
C MET A 1 -28.62 -18.15 -20.47
N THR A 2 -28.76 -17.32 -19.43
CA THR A 2 -29.44 -16.03 -19.55
C THR A 2 -28.39 -15.00 -19.92
N SER A 3 -28.31 -14.66 -21.21
CA SER A 3 -27.68 -13.43 -21.67
C SER A 3 -28.51 -12.25 -21.16
N VAL A 4 -28.37 -11.96 -19.86
CA VAL A 4 -28.79 -10.67 -19.33
C VAL A 4 -27.80 -9.69 -19.95
N GLU A 5 -28.25 -8.94 -20.95
CA GLU A 5 -27.55 -7.75 -21.42
C GLU A 5 -27.16 -6.95 -20.16
N PRO A 6 -25.86 -6.79 -19.88
CA PRO A 6 -25.43 -6.00 -18.74
C PRO A 6 -26.06 -4.63 -18.90
N GLY A 7 -26.86 -4.20 -17.92
CA GLY A 7 -27.38 -2.83 -17.94
C GLY A 7 -26.21 -1.86 -18.09
N PHE A 8 -26.39 -0.74 -18.78
CA PHE A 8 -25.33 0.25 -19.01
C PHE A 8 -24.51 0.54 -17.73
N TRP A 9 -25.20 0.67 -16.59
CA TRP A 9 -24.58 0.85 -15.27
C TRP A 9 -23.67 -0.29 -14.82
N THR A 10 -24.02 -1.54 -15.11
CA THR A 10 -23.18 -2.69 -14.73
C THR A 10 -21.93 -2.76 -15.59
N ALA A 11 -22.05 -2.46 -16.90
CA ALA A 11 -20.90 -2.38 -17.80
C ALA A 11 -19.92 -1.27 -17.37
N VAL A 12 -20.43 -0.07 -17.05
CA VAL A 12 -19.60 1.04 -16.56
C VAL A 12 -18.88 0.66 -15.26
N ALA A 13 -19.59 0.07 -14.31
CA ALA A 13 -19.00 -0.36 -13.04
C ALA A 13 -17.96 -1.48 -13.23
N ASP A 14 -18.14 -2.39 -14.19
CA ASP A 14 -17.16 -3.44 -14.50
C ASP A 14 -15.89 -2.87 -15.13
N VAL A 15 -16.01 -1.88 -16.02
CA VAL A 15 -14.86 -1.15 -16.59
C VAL A 15 -14.10 -0.39 -15.50
N LEU A 16 -14.81 0.34 -14.63
CA LEU A 16 -14.19 1.05 -13.50
C LEU A 16 -13.49 0.08 -12.54
N ALA A 17 -14.12 -1.07 -12.25
CA ALA A 17 -13.52 -2.12 -11.44
C ALA A 17 -12.22 -2.63 -12.07
N ALA A 18 -12.22 -2.92 -13.38
CA ALA A 18 -11.02 -3.37 -14.09
C ALA A 18 -9.89 -2.33 -14.02
N VAL A 19 -10.19 -1.05 -14.25
CA VAL A 19 -9.21 0.03 -14.15
C VAL A 19 -8.62 0.12 -12.73
N PHE A 20 -9.48 0.06 -11.71
CA PHE A 20 -9.05 0.13 -10.31
C PHE A 20 -8.18 -1.06 -9.92
N LEU A 21 -8.55 -2.27 -10.36
CA LEU A 21 -7.76 -3.48 -10.10
C LEU A 21 -6.39 -3.41 -10.79
N LEU A 22 -6.33 -2.96 -12.05
CA LEU A 22 -5.06 -2.85 -12.79
C LEU A 22 -4.14 -1.79 -12.18
N LEU A 23 -4.67 -0.60 -11.86
CA LEU A 23 -3.89 0.45 -11.22
C LEU A 23 -3.43 0.03 -9.82
N GLY A 24 -4.32 -0.58 -9.03
CA GLY A 24 -3.99 -1.09 -7.71
C GLY A 24 -2.89 -2.15 -7.76
N ALA A 25 -3.01 -3.12 -8.68
CA ALA A 25 -1.99 -4.15 -8.91
C ALA A 25 -0.65 -3.55 -9.35
N PHE A 26 -0.66 -2.55 -10.24
CA PHE A 26 0.55 -1.85 -10.67
C PHE A 26 1.25 -1.12 -9.52
N LEU A 27 0.50 -0.47 -8.63
CA LEU A 27 1.06 0.20 -7.45
C LEU A 27 1.62 -0.80 -6.43
N THR A 28 0.91 -1.91 -6.17
CA THR A 28 1.42 -2.99 -5.32
C THR A 28 2.68 -3.63 -5.90
N PHE A 29 2.71 -3.85 -7.21
CA PHE A 29 3.92 -4.32 -7.90
C PHE A 29 5.08 -3.32 -7.75
N SER A 30 4.81 -2.03 -7.95
CA SER A 30 5.79 -0.96 -7.78
C SER A 30 6.33 -0.87 -6.36
N ALA A 31 5.50 -1.10 -5.34
CA ALA A 31 5.94 -1.21 -3.95
C ALA A 31 6.92 -2.38 -3.76
N GLY A 32 6.62 -3.55 -4.34
CA GLY A 32 7.51 -4.72 -4.33
C GLY A 32 8.84 -4.46 -5.04
N VAL A 33 8.82 -3.81 -6.20
CA VAL A 33 10.03 -3.38 -6.91
C VAL A 33 10.83 -2.38 -6.05
N GLY A 34 10.16 -1.47 -5.34
CA GLY A 34 10.78 -0.55 -4.40
C GLY A 34 11.60 -1.24 -3.31
N VAL A 35 11.09 -2.35 -2.75
CA VAL A 35 11.83 -3.16 -1.76
C VAL A 35 13.17 -3.66 -2.32
N LEU A 36 13.17 -4.11 -3.58
CA LEU A 36 14.34 -4.70 -4.22
C LEU A 36 15.31 -3.64 -4.73
N ARG A 37 14.80 -2.49 -5.19
CA ARG A 37 15.60 -1.43 -5.82
C ARG A 37 16.35 -0.57 -4.80
N PHE A 38 15.71 -0.21 -3.69
CA PHE A 38 16.37 0.63 -2.69
C PHE A 38 17.29 -0.22 -1.82
N THR A 39 18.46 0.29 -1.46
CA THR A 39 19.44 -0.39 -0.60
C THR A 39 19.38 0.09 0.85
N ASN A 40 18.98 1.35 1.07
CA ASN A 40 18.81 1.91 2.41
C ASN A 40 17.44 1.55 3.03
N LEU A 41 17.39 1.42 4.35
CA LEU A 41 16.18 0.98 5.06
C LEU A 41 15.06 2.03 4.99
N LEU A 42 15.40 3.31 5.16
CA LEU A 42 14.41 4.39 5.22
C LEU A 42 13.74 4.61 3.86
N ALA A 43 14.47 4.62 2.75
CA ALA A 43 13.86 4.73 1.42
C ALA A 43 13.10 3.46 1.03
N ARG A 44 13.52 2.25 1.48
CA ARG A 44 12.67 1.05 1.34
C ARG A 44 11.31 1.24 2.02
N MET A 45 11.30 1.66 3.29
CA MET A 45 10.05 1.88 4.02
C MET A 45 9.17 2.95 3.35
N HIS A 46 9.76 4.06 2.92
CA HIS A 46 9.04 5.12 2.24
C HIS A 46 8.48 4.68 0.87
N ALA A 47 9.28 3.95 0.09
CA ALA A 47 8.90 3.45 -1.23
C ALA A 47 7.83 2.36 -1.17
N VAL A 48 7.77 1.58 -0.08
CA VAL A 48 6.75 0.53 0.10
C VAL A 48 5.44 1.12 0.61
N THR A 49 5.50 1.93 1.67
CA THR A 49 4.30 2.37 2.39
C THR A 49 3.38 3.23 1.53
N LYS A 50 3.90 4.12 0.68
CA LYS A 50 3.08 5.03 -0.13
C LYS A 50 2.30 4.32 -1.24
N PRO A 51 2.94 3.55 -2.14
CA PRO A 51 2.20 2.86 -3.21
C PRO A 51 1.36 1.71 -2.67
N GLN A 52 1.75 1.07 -1.57
CA GLN A 52 1.01 -0.07 -1.02
C GLN A 52 -0.35 0.34 -0.45
N VAL A 53 -0.44 1.45 0.29
CA VAL A 53 -1.73 1.92 0.84
C VAL A 53 -2.67 2.35 -0.28
N LEU A 54 -2.17 3.12 -1.25
CA LEU A 54 -2.95 3.53 -2.43
C LEU A 54 -3.37 2.33 -3.28
N GLY A 55 -2.45 1.39 -3.51
CA GLY A 55 -2.70 0.18 -4.30
C GLY A 55 -3.79 -0.70 -3.67
N LEU A 56 -3.74 -0.88 -2.35
CA LEU A 56 -4.76 -1.62 -1.62
C LEU A 56 -6.13 -0.94 -1.69
N ILE A 57 -6.19 0.39 -1.49
CA ILE A 57 -7.45 1.14 -1.57
C ILE A 57 -8.08 0.97 -2.95
N LEU A 58 -7.29 1.10 -4.02
CA LEU A 58 -7.77 0.90 -5.39
C LEU A 58 -8.27 -0.54 -5.62
N LEU A 59 -7.50 -1.55 -5.19
CA LEU A 59 -7.91 -2.95 -5.29
C LEU A 59 -9.24 -3.20 -4.58
N VAL A 60 -9.35 -2.75 -3.33
CA VAL A 60 -10.55 -2.90 -2.50
C VAL A 60 -11.75 -2.19 -3.13
N SER A 61 -11.57 -0.96 -3.63
CA SER A 61 -12.63 -0.23 -4.34
C SER A 61 -13.07 -0.97 -5.61
N GLY A 62 -12.13 -1.53 -6.40
CA GLY A 62 -12.45 -2.33 -7.57
C GLY A 62 -13.25 -3.60 -7.23
N VAL A 63 -12.86 -4.32 -6.17
CA VAL A 63 -13.59 -5.50 -5.69
C VAL A 63 -14.98 -5.12 -5.18
N ALA A 64 -15.13 -4.00 -4.46
CA ALA A 64 -16.41 -3.50 -3.98
C ALA A 64 -17.38 -3.20 -5.14
N LEU A 65 -16.89 -2.58 -6.22
CA LEU A 65 -17.67 -2.31 -7.43
C LEU A 65 -18.11 -3.59 -8.16
N ARG A 66 -17.35 -4.68 -8.02
CA ARG A 66 -17.60 -5.97 -8.67
C ARG A 66 -18.55 -6.86 -7.87
N LEU A 67 -18.41 -6.89 -6.53
CA LEU A 67 -19.26 -7.72 -5.66
C LEU A 67 -20.61 -7.06 -5.37
N ARG A 68 -20.66 -5.73 -5.25
CA ARG A 68 -21.88 -4.94 -4.96
C ARG A 68 -22.72 -5.47 -3.79
N SER A 69 -22.08 -6.17 -2.86
CA SER A 69 -22.71 -6.80 -1.70
C SER A 69 -22.40 -5.97 -0.46
N PRO A 70 -23.41 -5.57 0.34
CA PRO A 70 -23.20 -4.81 1.57
C PRO A 70 -22.22 -5.50 2.54
N THR A 71 -22.33 -6.83 2.68
CA THR A 71 -21.43 -7.63 3.53
C THR A 71 -19.99 -7.55 3.04
N ALA A 72 -19.78 -7.64 1.73
CA ALA A 72 -18.45 -7.54 1.13
C ALA A 72 -17.86 -6.14 1.36
N VAL A 73 -18.64 -5.09 1.14
CA VAL A 73 -18.22 -3.70 1.35
C VAL A 73 -17.80 -3.45 2.80
N THR A 74 -18.53 -3.97 3.79
CA THR A 74 -18.18 -3.84 5.21
C THR A 74 -16.86 -4.53 5.54
N LEU A 75 -16.65 -5.76 5.08
CA LEU A 75 -15.39 -6.49 5.29
C LEU A 75 -14.22 -5.78 4.62
N LEU A 76 -14.42 -5.29 3.40
CA LEU A 76 -13.45 -4.53 2.64
C LEU A 76 -13.05 -3.21 3.32
N ALA A 77 -14.03 -2.49 3.88
CA ALA A 77 -13.76 -1.29 4.68
C ALA A 77 -12.90 -1.63 5.90
N LEU A 78 -13.20 -2.74 6.57
CA LEU A 78 -12.43 -3.22 7.73
C LEU A 78 -10.98 -3.56 7.36
N VAL A 79 -10.75 -4.17 6.18
CA VAL A 79 -9.40 -4.41 5.63
C VAL A 79 -8.63 -3.10 5.47
N VAL A 80 -9.24 -2.06 4.91
CA VAL A 80 -8.60 -0.75 4.73
C VAL A 80 -8.25 -0.12 6.08
N VAL A 81 -9.18 -0.14 7.05
CA VAL A 81 -8.94 0.39 8.39
C VAL A 81 -7.78 -0.34 9.06
N PHE A 82 -7.78 -1.67 9.07
CA PHE A 82 -6.69 -2.42 9.68
C PHE A 82 -5.36 -2.17 8.97
N GLN A 83 -5.32 -2.10 7.64
CA GLN A 83 -4.09 -1.78 6.92
C GLN A 83 -3.54 -0.40 7.32
N LEU A 84 -4.41 0.61 7.42
CA LEU A 84 -4.02 1.97 7.79
C LEU A 84 -3.50 2.05 9.24
N LEU A 85 -3.97 1.18 10.13
CA LEU A 85 -3.46 1.08 11.50
C LEU A 85 -2.15 0.28 11.57
N THR A 86 -2.07 -0.84 10.86
CA THR A 86 -0.90 -1.74 10.89
C THR A 86 0.31 -1.12 10.19
N SER A 87 0.13 -0.44 9.07
CA SER A 87 1.22 0.15 8.28
C SER A 87 2.11 1.12 9.07
N PRO A 88 1.59 2.15 9.78
CA PRO A 88 2.43 3.07 10.55
C PRO A 88 3.10 2.40 11.75
N VAL A 89 2.41 1.47 12.42
CA VAL A 89 2.99 0.72 13.54
C VAL A 89 4.16 -0.15 13.06
N ALA A 90 3.99 -0.86 11.95
CA ALA A 90 5.05 -1.64 11.32
C ALA A 90 6.23 -0.75 10.90
N ALA A 91 5.96 0.38 10.25
CA ALA A 91 7.00 1.34 9.85
C ALA A 91 7.78 1.87 11.07
N HIS A 92 7.09 2.21 12.16
CA HIS A 92 7.72 2.69 13.39
C HIS A 92 8.60 1.61 14.04
N MET A 93 8.09 0.38 14.16
CA MET A 93 8.86 -0.74 14.72
C MET A 93 10.10 -1.07 13.89
N VAL A 94 9.96 -1.10 12.56
CA VAL A 94 11.08 -1.37 11.64
C VAL A 94 12.10 -0.23 11.68
N GLY A 95 11.66 1.04 11.74
CA GLY A 95 12.55 2.19 11.90
C GLY A 95 13.35 2.14 13.19
N ARG A 96 12.69 1.91 14.33
CA ARG A 96 13.34 1.74 15.64
C ARG A 96 14.34 0.60 15.66
N ALA A 97 13.98 -0.55 15.09
CA ALA A 97 14.88 -1.69 14.97
C ALA A 97 16.07 -1.39 14.05
N GLY A 98 15.84 -0.66 12.96
CA GLY A 98 16.86 -0.24 12.00
C GLY A 98 17.95 0.62 12.62
N ILE A 99 17.54 1.65 13.38
CA ILE A 99 18.47 2.52 14.11
C ILE A 99 19.26 1.70 15.13
N ARG A 100 18.58 0.90 15.96
CA ARG A 100 19.23 0.10 17.02
C ARG A 100 20.22 -0.95 16.49
N THR A 101 20.00 -1.47 15.28
CA THR A 101 20.86 -2.49 14.66
C THR A 101 21.92 -1.89 13.72
N GLY A 102 22.05 -0.56 13.64
CA GLY A 102 23.01 0.10 12.76
C GLY A 102 22.71 -0.08 11.26
N LYS A 103 21.47 -0.42 10.90
CA LYS A 103 21.04 -0.57 9.49
C LYS A 103 20.63 0.74 8.83
N VAL A 104 20.49 1.80 9.62
CA VAL A 104 20.40 3.18 9.14
C VAL A 104 21.81 3.75 9.21
N ARG A 105 22.43 4.03 8.05
CA ARG A 105 23.79 4.57 7.98
C ARG A 105 23.71 6.09 8.07
N SER A 106 24.56 6.71 8.87
CA SER A 106 24.63 8.18 8.95
C SER A 106 25.05 8.81 7.61
N GLU A 107 25.75 8.06 6.74
CA GLU A 107 26.08 8.47 5.37
C GLU A 107 24.84 8.67 4.46
N ASP A 108 23.72 7.99 4.77
CA ASP A 108 22.46 8.12 4.04
C ASP A 108 21.60 9.30 4.56
N LEU A 109 22.05 10.00 5.61
CA LEU A 109 21.33 11.05 6.31
C LEU A 109 22.03 12.40 6.09
N ASP A 110 21.29 13.38 5.57
CA ASP A 110 21.80 14.76 5.46
C ASP A 110 21.86 15.45 6.83
N VAL A 111 20.97 15.06 7.75
CA VAL A 111 20.92 15.52 9.14
C VAL A 111 20.62 14.32 10.05
N ASP A 112 21.45 14.11 11.07
CA ASP A 112 21.31 13.07 12.09
C ASP A 112 21.31 13.67 13.50
N ASP A 113 20.16 14.19 13.93
CA ASP A 113 19.95 14.75 15.27
C ASP A 113 20.03 13.68 16.39
N MET A 114 20.05 12.40 16.02
CA MET A 114 20.12 11.27 16.96
C MET A 114 21.57 10.85 17.22
N SER A 115 22.51 11.29 16.38
CA SER A 115 23.94 11.12 16.63
C SER A 115 24.40 12.13 17.69
N GLY A 116 25.03 11.63 18.76
CA GLY A 116 25.68 12.50 19.76
C GLY A 116 26.85 13.28 19.14
N PRO A 117 27.40 14.30 19.85
CA PRO A 117 28.49 15.11 19.32
C PRO A 117 29.69 14.26 18.88
N PRO A 118 30.44 14.69 17.84
CA PRO A 118 31.62 13.98 17.37
C PRO A 118 32.61 13.81 18.53
N ARG A 119 33.03 12.57 18.78
CA ARG A 119 34.01 12.21 19.82
C ARG A 119 35.43 12.45 19.35
#